data_AF-A0AAW6Y809-F1
#
_entry.id   AF-A0AAW6Y809-F1
#
_cell.length_a   1.000
_cell.length_b   1.000
_cell.length_c   1.000
_cell.angle_alpha   90.00
_cell.angle_beta   90.00
_cell.angle_gamma   90.00
#
_symmetry.space_group_name_H-M   'P 1'
#
loop_
_entity.id
_entity.type
_entity.pdbx_description
1 polymer ?
#
loop_
_entity_poly.entity_id
_entity_poly.type
_entity_poly.pdbx_seq_one_letter_code
_entity_poly.pdbx_strand_id
1 'polypeptide(L)'
;DIPDSGAPYATAEDLKTCAALALGSPTRFGNMAAAMKYFIDGTIPLWLGAELAGKPATVFTSTSSQHGGQETTLLTMMLPLLHHGMIISGIPYTESALGNTQSGGTPYGASHVAGH
;
A
#
# COMPACT_ATOMS: atom_id res chain seq x y z
N ASP A 1 -3.62 17.81 9.72
CA ASP A 1 -2.73 18.07 10.86
C ASP A 1 -2.22 16.77 11.46
N ILE A 2 -0.92 16.69 11.77
CA ILE A 2 -0.33 15.53 12.47
C ILE A 2 -0.51 15.78 13.97
N PRO A 3 -1.20 14.90 14.72
CA PRO A 3 -1.44 15.14 16.14
C PRO A 3 -0.14 14.99 16.95
N ASP A 4 0.02 15.80 18.00
CA ASP A 4 1.17 15.73 18.92
C ASP A 4 1.23 14.39 19.69
N SER A 5 0.10 13.67 19.74
CA SER A 5 0.00 12.33 20.33
C SER A 5 -1.04 11.46 19.62
N GLY A 6 -0.78 10.16 19.50
CA GLY A 6 -1.66 9.21 18.82
C GLY A 6 -1.37 9.06 17.32
N ALA A 7 -2.15 8.23 16.65
CA ALA A 7 -2.02 8.03 15.20
C ALA A 7 -2.80 9.12 14.44
N PRO A 8 -2.28 9.67 13.33
CA PRO A 8 -3.08 10.45 12.42
C PRO A 8 -4.18 9.56 11.82
N TYR A 9 -5.39 10.11 11.69
CA TYR A 9 -6.50 9.41 11.05
C TYR A 9 -6.60 9.82 9.58
N ALA A 10 -6.76 8.83 8.71
CA ALA A 10 -7.11 9.05 7.32
C ALA A 10 -8.63 8.90 7.16
N THR A 11 -9.21 9.77 6.35
CA THR A 11 -10.64 9.80 6.02
C THR A 11 -10.85 9.51 4.54
N ALA A 12 -12.12 9.28 4.15
CA ALA A 12 -12.47 9.17 2.73
C ALA A 12 -12.21 10.48 1.96
N GLU A 13 -12.31 11.64 2.62
CA GLU A 13 -12.03 12.94 2.00
C GLU A 13 -10.55 13.11 1.67
N ASP A 14 -9.66 12.58 2.52
CA ASP A 14 -8.21 12.58 2.25
C ASP A 14 -7.90 11.78 0.97
N LEU A 15 -8.58 10.64 0.76
CA LEU A 15 -8.41 9.85 -0.47
C LEU A 15 -8.97 10.58 -1.70
N LYS A 16 -10.11 11.26 -1.56
CA LYS A 16 -10.73 12.01 -2.66
C LYS A 16 -9.85 13.17 -3.11
N THR A 17 -9.27 13.89 -2.16
CA THR A 17 -8.50 15.12 -2.42
C THR A 17 -7.02 14.88 -2.71
N CYS A 18 -6.47 13.69 -2.40
CA CYS A 18 -5.08 13.40 -2.71
C CYS A 18 -4.81 13.38 -4.23
N ALA A 19 -3.61 13.79 -4.62
CA ALA A 19 -3.16 13.69 -6.01
C ALA A 19 -2.75 12.25 -6.39
N ALA A 20 -2.21 11.52 -5.43
CA ALA A 20 -1.76 10.14 -5.55
C ALA A 20 -1.78 9.46 -4.18
N LEU A 21 -1.77 8.13 -4.16
CA LEU A 21 -1.83 7.32 -2.95
C LEU A 21 -0.60 6.43 -2.79
N ALA A 22 0.05 6.49 -1.63
CA ALA A 22 1.00 5.46 -1.19
C ALA A 22 0.36 4.71 0.00
N LEU A 23 -0.06 3.46 -0.21
CA LEU A 23 -0.78 2.68 0.79
C LEU A 23 0.09 1.61 1.44
N GLY A 24 0.18 1.63 2.77
CA GLY A 24 1.08 0.76 3.53
C GLY A 24 0.37 -0.13 4.52
N SER A 25 0.76 -1.40 4.60
CA SER A 25 0.28 -2.29 5.67
C SER A 25 1.34 -3.33 6.05
N PRO A 26 1.55 -3.64 7.34
CA PRO A 26 2.37 -4.79 7.72
C PRO A 26 1.70 -6.09 7.24
N THR A 27 2.51 -7.07 6.87
CA THR A 27 2.00 -8.36 6.41
C THR A 27 1.29 -9.12 7.53
N ARG A 28 0.09 -9.61 7.22
CA ARG A 28 -0.68 -10.59 7.99
C ARG A 28 -1.00 -11.76 7.07
N PHE A 29 -0.27 -12.86 7.20
CA PHE A 29 -0.46 -14.08 6.40
C PHE A 29 -0.54 -13.81 4.89
N GLY A 30 0.42 -13.05 4.35
CA GLY A 30 0.47 -12.67 2.94
C GLY A 30 -0.59 -11.64 2.50
N ASN A 31 -1.30 -11.02 3.43
CA ASN A 31 -2.30 -9.98 3.18
C ASN A 31 -2.01 -8.73 4.01
N MET A 32 -2.78 -7.66 3.77
CA MET A 32 -2.80 -6.46 4.62
C MET A 32 -3.40 -6.75 6.01
N ALA A 33 -3.12 -5.89 6.99
CA ALA A 33 -3.77 -5.95 8.29
C ALA A 33 -5.28 -5.68 8.21
N ALA A 34 -6.06 -6.29 9.11
CA ALA A 34 -7.52 -6.16 9.13
C ALA A 34 -8.01 -4.71 9.19
N ALA A 35 -7.33 -3.84 9.94
CA ALA A 35 -7.65 -2.41 10.02
C ALA A 35 -7.51 -1.71 8.65
N MET A 36 -6.50 -2.08 7.85
CA MET A 36 -6.34 -1.55 6.49
C MET A 36 -7.45 -2.06 5.57
N LYS A 37 -7.78 -3.35 5.66
CA LYS A 37 -8.89 -3.91 4.88
C LYS A 37 -10.22 -3.25 5.22
N TYR A 38 -10.48 -3.02 6.51
CA TYR A 38 -11.68 -2.31 6.98
C TYR A 38 -11.75 -0.87 6.43
N PHE A 39 -10.64 -0.14 6.43
CA PHE A 39 -10.59 1.21 5.84
C PHE A 39 -10.95 1.19 4.35
N ILE A 40 -10.34 0.27 3.57
CA ILE A 40 -10.63 0.10 2.14
C ILE A 40 -12.10 -0.29 1.92
N ASP A 41 -12.66 -1.19 2.72
CA ASP A 41 -14.07 -1.60 2.59
C ASP A 41 -15.03 -0.42 2.86
N GLY A 42 -14.62 0.55 3.66
CA GLY A 42 -15.35 1.81 3.87
C GLY A 42 -15.36 2.76 2.66
N THR A 43 -14.58 2.48 1.61
CA THR A 43 -14.44 3.36 0.43
C THR A 43 -15.45 3.08 -0.69
N ILE A 44 -16.46 2.23 -0.47
CA ILE A 44 -17.52 1.94 -1.45
C ILE A 44 -18.15 3.21 -2.07
N PRO A 45 -18.45 4.28 -1.30
CA PRO A 45 -18.99 5.51 -1.89
C PRO A 45 -18.02 6.18 -2.90
N LEU A 46 -16.70 6.14 -2.63
CA LEU A 46 -15.68 6.68 -3.55
C LEU A 46 -15.60 5.84 -4.83
N TRP A 47 -15.73 4.52 -4.70
CA TRP A 47 -15.76 3.59 -5.84
C TRP A 47 -16.96 3.87 -6.75
N LEU A 48 -18.16 3.99 -6.16
CA LEU A 48 -19.39 4.30 -6.91
C LEU A 48 -19.31 5.65 -7.63
N GLY A 49 -18.64 6.64 -7.04
CA GLY A 49 -18.40 7.95 -7.64
C GLY A 49 -17.20 8.03 -8.59
N ALA A 50 -16.44 6.93 -8.77
CA ALA A 50 -15.18 6.90 -9.51
C ALA A 50 -14.15 7.95 -9.03
N GLU A 51 -14.22 8.34 -7.75
CA GLU A 51 -13.45 9.47 -7.18
C GLU A 51 -11.94 9.23 -7.19
N LEU A 52 -11.51 7.97 -7.18
CA LEU A 52 -10.10 7.59 -7.20
C LEU A 52 -9.58 7.21 -8.58
N ALA A 53 -10.45 7.14 -9.60
CA ALA A 53 -10.08 6.70 -10.94
C ALA A 53 -9.02 7.62 -11.56
N GLY A 54 -8.01 7.03 -12.19
CA GLY A 54 -6.91 7.75 -12.83
C GLY A 54 -5.86 8.32 -11.88
N LYS A 55 -6.09 8.32 -10.56
CA LYS A 55 -5.06 8.73 -9.59
C LYS A 55 -3.94 7.69 -9.54
N PRO A 56 -2.66 8.09 -9.55
CA PRO A 56 -1.55 7.17 -9.32
C PRO A 56 -1.59 6.57 -7.93
N ALA A 57 -1.21 5.29 -7.81
CA ALA A 57 -1.08 4.61 -6.55
C ALA A 57 0.15 3.71 -6.48
N THR A 58 0.74 3.58 -5.29
CA THR A 58 1.78 2.59 -4.99
C THR A 58 1.49 1.94 -3.63
N VAL A 59 2.07 0.77 -3.40
CA VAL A 59 1.88 -0.01 -2.17
C VAL A 59 3.20 -0.31 -1.51
N PHE A 60 3.21 -0.41 -0.18
CA PHE A 60 4.39 -0.81 0.59
C PHE A 60 4.03 -1.69 1.79
N THR A 61 4.98 -2.50 2.25
CA THR A 61 4.74 -3.46 3.32
C THR A 61 5.95 -3.67 4.22
N SER A 62 5.75 -4.39 5.32
CA SER A 62 6.83 -4.93 6.13
C SER A 62 6.50 -6.33 6.63
N THR A 63 7.51 -7.17 6.72
CA THR A 63 7.42 -8.56 7.22
C THR A 63 8.41 -8.77 8.37
N SER A 64 8.28 -9.87 9.11
CA SER A 64 9.28 -10.31 10.09
C SER A 64 10.33 -11.26 9.51
N SER A 65 10.17 -11.71 8.26
CA SER A 65 11.10 -12.60 7.58
C SER A 65 11.17 -12.30 6.08
N GLN A 66 12.28 -12.68 5.44
CA GLN A 66 12.55 -12.37 4.02
C GLN A 66 11.45 -12.85 3.08
N HIS A 67 10.89 -14.04 3.32
CA HIS A 67 9.85 -14.66 2.49
C HIS A 67 8.47 -14.68 3.18
N GLY A 68 8.28 -13.83 4.19
CA GLY A 68 7.06 -13.77 4.99
C GLY A 68 5.87 -13.07 4.33
N GLY A 69 5.95 -12.77 3.02
CA GLY A 69 4.89 -12.09 2.26
C GLY A 69 5.27 -10.70 1.71
N GLN A 70 6.56 -10.43 1.52
CA GLN A 70 7.06 -9.17 0.94
C GLN A 70 6.39 -8.85 -0.40
N GLU A 71 6.13 -9.87 -1.22
CA GLU A 71 5.52 -9.70 -2.55
C GLU A 71 4.00 -9.93 -2.51
N THR A 72 3.55 -10.99 -1.82
CA THR A 72 2.13 -11.39 -1.82
C THR A 72 1.23 -10.37 -1.14
N THR A 73 1.69 -9.72 -0.06
CA THR A 73 0.94 -8.63 0.57
C THR A 73 0.78 -7.45 -0.38
N LEU A 74 1.82 -7.08 -1.14
CA LEU A 74 1.74 -5.99 -2.11
C LEU A 74 0.79 -6.33 -3.26
N LEU A 75 0.91 -7.54 -3.83
CA LEU A 75 0.02 -8.02 -4.88
C LEU A 75 -1.45 -7.96 -4.46
N THR A 76 -1.78 -8.45 -3.26
CA THR A 76 -3.15 -8.44 -2.75
C THR A 76 -3.65 -7.03 -2.40
N MET A 77 -2.75 -6.13 -1.97
CA MET A 77 -3.08 -4.71 -1.75
C MET A 77 -3.37 -3.95 -3.04
N MET A 78 -2.79 -4.33 -4.18
CA MET A 78 -3.07 -3.69 -5.47
C MET A 78 -4.50 -3.97 -5.98
N LEU A 79 -5.05 -5.15 -5.69
CA LEU A 79 -6.37 -5.57 -6.19
C LEU A 79 -7.48 -4.53 -5.92
N PRO A 80 -7.74 -4.09 -4.67
CA PRO A 80 -8.79 -3.09 -4.43
C PRO A 80 -8.50 -1.74 -5.12
N LEU A 81 -7.23 -1.35 -5.25
CA LEU A 81 -6.86 -0.09 -5.93
C LEU A 81 -7.12 -0.16 -7.44
N LEU A 82 -6.90 -1.33 -8.05
CA LEU A 82 -7.26 -1.60 -9.44
C LEU A 82 -8.79 -1.55 -9.64
N HIS A 83 -9.58 -2.09 -8.70
CA HIS A 83 -11.05 -1.98 -8.74
C HIS A 83 -11.54 -0.53 -8.64
N HIS A 84 -10.81 0.33 -7.92
CA HIS A 84 -11.03 1.78 -7.88
C HIS A 84 -10.61 2.52 -9.16
N GLY A 85 -9.98 1.83 -10.12
CA GLY A 85 -9.49 2.45 -11.36
C GLY A 85 -8.21 3.27 -11.18
N MET A 86 -7.45 3.04 -10.10
CA MET A 86 -6.17 3.72 -9.86
C MET A 86 -5.06 3.19 -10.76
N ILE A 87 -4.07 4.03 -11.05
CA ILE A 87 -2.92 3.67 -11.89
C ILE A 87 -1.80 3.17 -10.99
N ILE A 88 -1.53 1.87 -11.01
CA ILE A 88 -0.49 1.26 -10.14
C ILE A 88 0.91 1.58 -10.66
N SER A 89 1.77 2.08 -9.77
CA SER A 89 3.21 2.23 -9.97
C SER A 89 3.97 1.35 -8.97
N GLY A 90 4.62 0.30 -9.48
CA GLY A 90 5.63 -0.46 -8.74
C GLY A 90 6.98 0.26 -8.74
N ILE A 91 8.04 -0.46 -8.34
CA ILE A 91 9.42 0.02 -8.43
C ILE A 91 10.11 -0.75 -9.56
N PRO A 92 10.40 -0.13 -10.71
CA PRO A 92 11.05 -0.83 -11.82
C PRO A 92 12.51 -1.18 -11.48
N TYR A 93 13.05 -2.26 -12.07
CA TYR A 93 14.46 -2.65 -11.96
C TYR A 93 15.46 -1.64 -12.57
N THR A 94 14.99 -0.53 -13.16
CA THR A 94 15.84 0.63 -13.41
C THR A 94 16.33 1.26 -12.10
N GLU A 95 15.66 0.99 -10.97
CA GLU A 95 16.22 1.17 -9.64
C GLU A 95 17.20 0.04 -9.32
N SER A 96 18.49 0.36 -9.46
CA SER A 96 19.59 -0.60 -9.27
C SER A 96 19.66 -1.19 -7.85
N ALA A 97 19.15 -0.49 -6.83
CA ALA A 97 19.15 -0.98 -5.45
C ALA A 97 18.31 -2.26 -5.29
N LEU A 98 17.28 -2.47 -6.13
CA LEU A 98 16.47 -3.70 -6.09
C LEU A 98 17.26 -4.96 -6.43
N GLY A 99 18.29 -4.87 -7.28
CA GLY A 99 19.10 -6.02 -7.66
C GLY A 99 20.03 -6.52 -6.55
N ASN A 100 20.33 -5.67 -5.55
CA ASN A 100 21.32 -5.94 -4.51
C ASN A 100 20.74 -6.00 -3.10
N THR A 101 19.46 -5.68 -2.92
CA THR A 101 18.85 -5.58 -1.59
C THR A 101 18.80 -6.93 -0.87
N GLN A 102 19.01 -6.90 0.45
CA GLN A 102 19.01 -8.06 1.35
C GLN A 102 18.05 -7.90 2.55
N SER A 103 17.27 -6.81 2.58
CA SER A 103 16.44 -6.45 3.75
C SER A 103 15.00 -6.08 3.39
N GLY A 104 14.54 -6.48 2.19
CA GLY A 104 13.26 -6.08 1.61
C GLY A 104 13.44 -5.15 0.40
N GLY A 105 12.35 -4.79 -0.26
CA GLY A 105 12.34 -4.13 -1.56
C GLY A 105 12.06 -5.13 -2.67
N THR A 106 11.00 -4.88 -3.42
CA THR A 106 10.51 -5.75 -4.49
C THR A 106 10.07 -4.88 -5.67
N PRO A 107 9.95 -5.44 -6.89
CA PRO A 107 9.38 -4.68 -8.00
C PRO A 107 7.91 -4.29 -7.79
N TYR A 108 7.20 -5.00 -6.91
CA TYR A 108 5.80 -4.72 -6.58
C TYR A 108 5.62 -3.49 -5.67
N GLY A 109 6.68 -3.03 -5.02
CA GLY A 109 6.63 -1.92 -4.08
C GLY A 109 7.72 -1.97 -3.03
N ALA A 110 7.87 -0.86 -2.31
CA ALA A 110 8.84 -0.77 -1.23
C ALA A 110 8.46 -1.76 -0.12
N SER A 111 9.46 -2.43 0.45
CA SER A 111 9.20 -3.35 1.54
C SER A 111 10.40 -3.50 2.47
N HIS A 112 10.16 -4.00 3.68
CA HIS A 112 11.21 -4.11 4.70
C HIS A 112 11.04 -5.37 5.54
N VAL A 113 12.14 -6.04 5.86
CA VAL A 113 12.19 -7.08 6.90
C VAL A 113 12.50 -6.41 8.24
N ALA A 114 11.49 -6.29 9.10
CA ALA A 114 11.61 -5.69 10.42
C ALA A 114 12.04 -6.74 11.47
N GLY A 115 12.81 -6.31 12.48
CA GLY A 115 13.26 -7.18 13.57
C GLY A 115 14.64 -7.80 13.39
N HIS A 116 15.50 -7.14 12.61
CA HIS A 116 16.96 -7.32 12.68
C HIS A 116 17.56 -6.33 13.68
#